data_AF-A0A840PFW7-F1
#
_entry.id   AF-A0A840PFW7-F1
#
_cell.length_a   1.000
_cell.length_b   1.000
_cell.length_c   1.000
_cell.angle_alpha   90.00
_cell.angle_beta   90.00
_cell.angle_gamma   90.00
#
_symmetry.space_group_name_H-M   'P 1'
#
loop_
_entity.id
_entity.type
_entity.pdbx_description
1 polymer ?
#
loop_
_entity_poly.entity_id
_entity_poly.type
_entity_poly.pdbx_seq_one_letter_code
_entity_poly.pdbx_strand_id
1 'polypeptide(L)'
;MSRHVWAGVGDDGRQGGNHAFLPNATESLLVNVARDEWSTRRLAAALTAVLPGASVGRVVVTDAASYRTWGHRGLAEDGAGPAFLVSDLVAAELRRRPAPPAELAGAEALLPAAGFGTGVELRAGGTVVELMELGPAFADGNTVVWVPEDRTLITGDVVCAGTHPAAWSGSLPAWHAACERLAALRPAVVVPGHGPVTGHAGLIDFRDYLEHLLTEVDARFARGMPVEEAAVDIPLGGWSEWAHPENLAVTVATRYRELGATMSESESETVAAEIAAGLRPRPRIAPLPPGERDARTRMALGVADGDSAIFEFHRANLPNIHTTLVRHPDLYEQTVPIARGVVSGVLPPRDRELTILRSAWRCGAVYQWSHHRHVALGVGLTEAEIDLLSHDIDKGAWAPHEAAVLSLVDELNATAAVTEETWAALAAHFTTQQLIELVTLVGEYHKVSFQLNAWRVPVEAWVGPIRLPSGWPGLRP
;
A
#
# COMPACT_ATOMS: atom_id res chain seq x y z
N MET A 1 1.07 -4.36 25.75
CA MET A 1 -0.27 -4.75 26.26
C MET A 1 -0.43 -4.26 27.69
N SER A 2 -1.68 -4.12 28.16
CA SER A 2 -1.99 -3.69 29.53
C SER A 2 -2.30 -4.89 30.43
N ARG A 3 -2.63 -4.63 31.69
CA ARG A 3 -2.86 -5.68 32.70
C ARG A 3 -4.07 -6.57 32.34
N HIS A 4 -5.11 -5.99 31.74
CA HIS A 4 -6.39 -6.66 31.50
C HIS A 4 -6.75 -6.79 30.02
N VAL A 5 -5.96 -6.24 29.09
CA VAL A 5 -6.27 -6.24 27.66
C VAL A 5 -5.14 -6.89 26.86
N TRP A 6 -5.52 -7.90 26.09
CA TRP A 6 -4.68 -8.52 25.07
C TRP A 6 -5.08 -8.01 23.68
N ALA A 7 -4.11 -7.86 22.78
CA ALA A 7 -4.35 -7.43 21.40
C ALA A 7 -3.86 -8.47 20.39
N GLY A 8 -4.73 -8.90 19.49
CA GLY A 8 -4.33 -9.65 18.29
C GLY A 8 -4.03 -8.64 17.19
N VAL A 9 -2.76 -8.50 16.83
CA VAL A 9 -2.36 -7.63 15.71
C VAL A 9 -2.40 -8.47 14.44
N GLY A 10 -3.19 -8.04 13.46
CA GLY A 10 -3.22 -8.69 12.14
C GLY A 10 -1.93 -8.41 11.37
N ASP A 11 -1.53 -9.33 10.49
CA ASP A 11 -0.55 -8.96 9.45
C ASP A 11 -1.22 -7.88 8.57
N ASP A 12 -0.54 -6.75 8.39
CA ASP A 12 -0.94 -5.58 7.58
C ASP A 12 -1.05 -5.86 6.06
N GLY A 13 -1.21 -7.13 5.70
CA GLY A 13 -1.69 -7.57 4.40
C GLY A 13 -3.17 -7.24 4.21
N ARG A 14 -3.66 -7.54 3.00
CA ARG A 14 -4.87 -6.92 2.45
C ARG A 14 -6.17 -6.96 3.29
N GLN A 15 -6.38 -7.80 4.33
CA GLN A 15 -7.73 -7.98 4.91
C GLN A 15 -7.85 -8.41 6.41
N GLY A 16 -6.88 -8.16 7.30
CA GLY A 16 -6.98 -8.54 8.72
C GLY A 16 -6.86 -7.35 9.69
N GLY A 17 -7.98 -6.84 10.21
CA GLY A 17 -7.95 -5.79 11.25
C GLY A 17 -7.50 -6.33 12.61
N ASN A 18 -7.10 -5.43 13.52
CA ASN A 18 -6.74 -5.77 14.88
C ASN A 18 -7.97 -6.22 15.70
N HIS A 19 -7.69 -7.08 16.67
CA HIS A 19 -8.64 -7.62 17.65
C HIS A 19 -8.17 -7.28 19.06
N ALA A 20 -9.10 -7.23 20.01
CA ALA A 20 -8.74 -7.14 21.42
C ALA A 20 -9.48 -8.19 22.24
N PHE A 21 -8.87 -8.65 23.32
CA PHE A 21 -9.41 -9.69 24.17
C PHE A 21 -9.23 -9.30 25.65
N LEU A 22 -10.34 -9.34 26.39
CA LEU A 22 -10.37 -9.08 27.82
C LEU A 22 -10.76 -10.39 28.53
N PRO A 23 -9.80 -11.11 29.13
CA PRO A 23 -10.07 -12.36 29.79
C PRO A 23 -10.92 -12.20 31.05
N ASN A 24 -11.70 -13.22 31.35
CA ASN A 24 -12.45 -13.37 32.58
C ASN A 24 -12.47 -14.85 32.99
N ALA A 25 -12.46 -15.11 34.30
CA ALA A 25 -12.56 -16.45 34.86
C ALA A 25 -13.86 -17.20 34.48
N THR A 26 -14.93 -16.48 34.13
CA THR A 26 -16.21 -17.09 33.72
C THR A 26 -16.58 -16.84 32.26
N GLU A 27 -16.43 -15.61 31.76
CA GLU A 27 -16.88 -15.23 30.41
C GLU A 27 -16.06 -14.07 29.84
N SER A 28 -15.23 -14.32 28.83
CA SER A 28 -14.32 -13.31 28.26
C SER A 28 -15.00 -12.46 27.18
N LEU A 29 -14.48 -11.24 27.01
CA LEU A 29 -14.94 -10.28 26.00
C LEU A 29 -13.96 -10.26 24.83
N LEU A 30 -14.45 -10.56 23.63
CA LEU A 30 -13.72 -10.35 22.38
C LEU A 30 -14.18 -9.06 21.73
N VAL A 31 -13.26 -8.27 21.20
CA VAL A 31 -13.55 -7.11 20.36
C VAL A 31 -13.17 -7.48 18.94
N ASN A 32 -14.17 -7.49 18.07
CA ASN A 32 -14.15 -7.89 16.66
C ASN A 32 -13.82 -9.37 16.41
N VAL A 33 -14.66 -10.00 15.58
CA VAL A 33 -14.33 -11.30 14.99
C VAL A 33 -13.47 -11.09 13.74
N ALA A 34 -12.94 -12.16 13.15
CA ALA A 34 -12.23 -12.05 11.88
C ALA A 34 -13.21 -12.01 10.70
N ARG A 35 -12.65 -11.80 9.50
CA ARG A 35 -13.38 -11.69 8.24
C ARG A 35 -14.28 -12.89 7.95
N ASP A 36 -13.78 -14.09 8.20
CA ASP A 36 -14.45 -15.35 7.85
C ASP A 36 -14.40 -16.33 9.02
N GLU A 37 -15.24 -17.37 8.97
CA GLU A 37 -15.36 -18.33 10.07
C GLU A 37 -14.06 -19.08 10.36
N TRP A 38 -13.27 -19.39 9.32
CA TRP A 38 -12.01 -20.10 9.49
C TRP A 38 -10.99 -19.25 10.23
N SER A 39 -10.86 -17.98 9.83
CA SER A 39 -10.01 -17.00 10.49
C SER A 39 -10.45 -16.76 11.94
N THR A 40 -11.76 -16.70 12.19
CA THR A 40 -12.31 -16.54 13.54
C THR A 40 -12.03 -17.76 14.42
N ARG A 41 -12.15 -18.99 13.89
CA ARG A 41 -11.78 -20.22 14.63
C ARG A 41 -10.29 -20.22 14.98
N ARG A 42 -9.43 -19.73 14.09
CA ARG A 42 -7.99 -19.61 14.37
C ARG A 42 -7.70 -18.56 15.45
N LEU A 43 -8.38 -17.42 15.41
CA LEU A 43 -8.31 -16.41 16.46
C LEU A 43 -8.72 -17.01 17.81
N ALA A 44 -9.86 -17.70 17.87
CA ALA A 44 -10.33 -18.38 19.09
C ALA A 44 -9.33 -19.43 19.59
N ALA A 45 -8.78 -20.26 18.70
CA ALA A 45 -7.77 -21.26 19.06
C ALA A 45 -6.48 -20.62 19.62
N ALA A 46 -6.02 -19.51 19.02
CA ALA A 46 -4.87 -18.77 19.52
C ALA A 46 -5.14 -18.17 20.91
N LEU A 47 -6.34 -17.65 21.14
CA LEU A 47 -6.75 -17.16 22.46
C LEU A 47 -6.75 -18.26 23.52
N THR A 48 -7.34 -19.42 23.22
CA THR A 48 -7.36 -20.59 24.13
C THR A 48 -5.95 -21.10 24.43
N ALA A 49 -5.02 -21.01 23.48
CA ALA A 49 -3.64 -21.42 23.68
C ALA A 49 -2.89 -20.49 24.66
N VAL A 50 -3.14 -19.18 24.59
CA VAL A 50 -2.51 -18.18 25.47
C VAL A 50 -3.21 -18.13 26.83
N LEU A 51 -4.52 -18.37 26.88
CA LEU A 51 -5.37 -18.27 28.06
C LEU A 51 -6.22 -19.54 28.20
N PRO A 52 -5.61 -20.65 28.68
CA PRO A 52 -6.31 -21.94 28.82
C PRO A 52 -7.56 -21.82 29.70
N GLY A 53 -8.69 -22.30 29.19
CA GLY A 53 -9.98 -22.27 29.88
C GLY A 53 -10.80 -20.99 29.68
N ALA A 54 -10.30 -20.02 28.92
CA ALA A 54 -11.10 -18.86 28.53
C ALA A 54 -12.14 -19.24 27.46
N SER A 55 -13.40 -18.89 27.68
CA SER A 55 -14.47 -18.95 26.68
C SER A 55 -14.87 -17.54 26.25
N VAL A 56 -15.21 -17.37 24.97
CA VAL A 56 -15.76 -16.12 24.43
C VAL A 56 -17.27 -16.17 24.59
N GLY A 57 -17.82 -15.44 25.56
CA GLY A 57 -19.28 -15.35 25.71
C GLY A 57 -19.87 -14.05 25.21
N ARG A 58 -19.05 -12.99 25.07
CA ARG A 58 -19.47 -11.72 24.46
C ARG A 58 -18.51 -11.25 23.40
N VAL A 59 -19.07 -10.68 22.34
CA VAL A 59 -18.32 -10.04 21.26
C VAL A 59 -18.80 -8.60 21.10
N VAL A 60 -17.89 -7.64 21.21
CA VAL A 60 -18.15 -6.25 20.79
C VAL A 60 -17.78 -6.12 19.32
N VAL A 61 -18.68 -5.55 18.52
CA VAL A 61 -18.41 -5.21 17.12
C VAL A 61 -18.20 -3.70 17.03
N THR A 62 -17.02 -3.28 16.56
CA THR A 62 -16.67 -1.86 16.51
C THR A 62 -17.37 -1.12 15.39
N ASP A 63 -17.62 -1.75 14.26
CA ASP A 63 -18.23 -1.13 13.08
C ASP A 63 -18.72 -2.20 12.12
N ALA A 64 -19.42 -1.80 11.06
CA ALA A 64 -20.02 -2.71 10.08
C ALA A 64 -19.04 -3.22 9.01
N ALA A 65 -17.72 -2.98 9.13
CA ALA A 65 -16.77 -3.37 8.11
C ALA A 65 -16.69 -4.90 7.94
N SER A 66 -16.53 -5.34 6.70
CA SER A 66 -16.67 -6.76 6.33
C SER A 66 -15.58 -7.65 6.94
N TYR A 67 -14.37 -7.14 7.10
CA TYR A 67 -13.26 -7.91 7.66
C TYR A 67 -13.35 -8.14 9.18
N ARG A 68 -14.41 -7.65 9.84
CA ARG A 68 -14.62 -7.84 11.29
C ARG A 68 -16.01 -8.28 11.74
N THR A 69 -16.90 -8.60 10.80
CA THR A 69 -18.33 -8.89 11.07
C THR A 69 -18.81 -10.25 10.55
N TRP A 70 -18.26 -10.74 9.44
CA TRP A 70 -18.80 -11.91 8.75
C TRP A 70 -18.31 -13.26 9.31
N GLY A 71 -17.18 -13.29 10.01
CA GLY A 71 -16.65 -14.53 10.60
C GLY A 71 -17.33 -14.96 11.89
N HIS A 72 -18.43 -14.32 12.29
CA HIS A 72 -19.03 -14.47 13.62
C HIS A 72 -19.55 -15.88 13.93
N ARG A 73 -20.02 -16.62 12.91
CA ARG A 73 -20.43 -18.03 13.04
C ARG A 73 -19.28 -18.98 13.39
N GLY A 74 -18.03 -18.54 13.19
CA GLY A 74 -16.84 -19.29 13.61
C GLY A 74 -16.73 -19.50 15.13
N LEU A 75 -17.49 -18.75 15.95
CA LEU A 75 -17.55 -18.88 17.40
C LEU A 75 -18.74 -19.70 17.92
N ALA A 76 -19.62 -20.20 17.04
CA ALA A 76 -20.77 -20.98 17.47
C ALA A 76 -20.35 -22.44 17.75
N GLU A 77 -20.57 -22.91 18.98
CA GLU A 77 -20.38 -24.30 19.39
C GLU A 77 -21.76 -24.90 19.73
N ASP A 78 -22.07 -26.10 19.20
CA ASP A 78 -23.31 -26.84 19.45
C ASP A 78 -24.63 -26.04 19.25
N GLY A 79 -24.59 -25.01 18.40
CA GLY A 79 -25.74 -24.15 18.09
C GLY A 79 -25.95 -22.96 19.04
N ALA A 80 -25.13 -22.82 20.09
CA ALA A 80 -25.07 -21.63 20.92
C ALA A 80 -23.86 -20.76 20.53
N GLY A 81 -24.08 -19.47 20.29
CA GLY A 81 -23.02 -18.50 19.99
C GLY A 81 -22.89 -17.44 21.09
N PRO A 82 -21.80 -16.64 21.08
CA PRO A 82 -21.65 -15.54 22.02
C PRO A 82 -22.74 -14.48 21.81
N ALA A 83 -22.99 -13.68 22.85
CA ALA A 83 -23.81 -12.49 22.74
C ALA A 83 -23.04 -11.38 22.03
N PHE A 84 -23.63 -10.83 20.95
CA PHE A 84 -23.05 -9.71 20.22
C PHE A 84 -23.54 -8.39 20.79
N LEU A 85 -22.59 -7.51 21.11
CA LEU A 85 -22.79 -6.16 21.62
C LEU A 85 -22.43 -5.18 20.51
N VAL A 86 -23.42 -4.43 20.06
CA VAL A 86 -23.28 -3.41 19.02
C VAL A 86 -23.98 -2.14 19.49
N SER A 87 -23.52 -0.98 19.05
CA SER A 87 -24.26 0.27 19.28
C SER A 87 -25.51 0.35 18.39
N ASP A 88 -26.38 1.32 18.65
CA ASP A 88 -27.60 1.52 17.85
C ASP A 88 -27.28 1.92 16.40
N LEU A 89 -26.26 2.76 16.20
CA LEU A 89 -25.76 3.15 14.88
C LEU A 89 -25.15 1.96 14.13
N VAL A 90 -24.32 1.14 14.79
CA VAL A 90 -23.74 -0.07 14.18
C VAL A 90 -24.85 -1.06 13.81
N ALA A 91 -25.83 -1.30 14.69
CA ALA A 91 -26.98 -2.14 14.40
C ALA A 91 -27.81 -1.62 13.22
N ALA A 92 -27.99 -0.30 13.13
CA ALA A 92 -28.68 0.33 12.00
C ALA A 92 -27.92 0.15 10.68
N GLU A 93 -26.59 0.29 10.68
CA GLU A 93 -25.75 0.10 9.50
C GLU A 93 -25.73 -1.36 9.02
N LEU A 94 -25.55 -2.32 9.94
CA LEU A 94 -25.60 -3.76 9.62
C LEU A 94 -26.93 -4.16 8.99
N ARG A 95 -28.06 -3.60 9.44
CA ARG A 95 -29.39 -3.85 8.85
C ARG A 95 -29.55 -3.28 7.45
N ARG A 96 -28.84 -2.19 7.11
CA ARG A 96 -28.86 -1.62 5.75
C ARG A 96 -28.02 -2.43 4.76
N ARG A 97 -27.05 -3.21 5.24
CA ARG A 97 -26.12 -4.01 4.41
C ARG A 97 -26.21 -5.51 4.75
N PRO A 98 -27.35 -6.18 4.51
CA PRO A 98 -27.56 -7.56 4.94
C PRO A 98 -26.91 -8.63 4.04
N ALA A 99 -26.33 -8.24 2.90
CA ALA A 99 -25.71 -9.19 1.95
C ALA A 99 -24.19 -9.25 2.14
N PRO A 100 -23.59 -10.46 2.15
CA PRO A 100 -22.14 -10.59 2.22
C PRO A 100 -21.47 -10.05 0.95
N PRO A 101 -20.22 -9.58 1.06
CA PRO A 101 -19.38 -9.36 -0.11
C PRO A 101 -19.31 -10.63 -0.98
N ALA A 102 -19.13 -10.47 -2.30
CA ALA A 102 -19.13 -11.60 -3.24
C ALA A 102 -18.12 -12.71 -2.87
N GLU A 103 -16.99 -12.33 -2.30
CA GLU A 103 -15.93 -13.23 -1.82
C GLU A 103 -16.35 -14.10 -0.63
N LEU A 104 -17.39 -13.70 0.10
CA LEU A 104 -17.96 -14.38 1.26
C LEU A 104 -19.37 -14.89 0.97
N ALA A 105 -19.66 -15.22 -0.30
CA ALA A 105 -20.96 -15.73 -0.71
C ALA A 105 -21.39 -16.94 0.14
N GLY A 106 -22.58 -16.85 0.73
CA GLY A 106 -23.13 -17.88 1.62
C GLY A 106 -22.85 -17.67 3.11
N ALA A 107 -22.03 -16.68 3.49
CA ALA A 107 -21.91 -16.26 4.88
C ALA A 107 -23.24 -15.68 5.38
N GLU A 108 -23.60 -16.00 6.62
CA GLU A 108 -24.79 -15.45 7.27
C GLU A 108 -24.49 -14.03 7.77
N ALA A 109 -25.48 -13.13 7.70
CA ALA A 109 -25.35 -11.78 8.21
C ALA A 109 -25.53 -11.73 9.72
N LEU A 110 -24.68 -10.97 10.41
CA LEU A 110 -24.93 -10.61 11.79
C LEU A 110 -26.03 -9.55 11.82
N LEU A 111 -27.20 -9.91 12.36
CA LEU A 111 -28.37 -9.03 12.46
C LEU A 111 -28.77 -8.83 13.94
N PRO A 112 -28.14 -7.88 14.65
CA PRO A 112 -28.47 -7.61 16.05
C PRO A 112 -29.91 -7.09 16.18
N ALA A 113 -30.67 -7.65 17.13
CA ALA A 113 -32.06 -7.25 17.36
C ALA A 113 -32.18 -5.82 17.93
N ALA A 114 -31.23 -5.42 18.78
CA ALA A 114 -31.12 -4.10 19.39
C ALA A 114 -29.64 -3.76 19.63
N GLY A 115 -29.32 -2.47 19.65
CA GLY A 115 -28.02 -1.99 20.14
C GLY A 115 -28.09 -1.59 21.62
N PHE A 116 -26.94 -1.19 22.17
CA PHE A 116 -26.84 -0.74 23.56
C PHE A 116 -27.09 0.77 23.76
N GLY A 117 -27.52 1.51 22.73
CA GLY A 117 -27.65 2.97 22.78
C GLY A 117 -26.30 3.70 22.70
N THR A 118 -26.22 4.86 23.36
CA THR A 118 -25.06 5.78 23.28
C THR A 118 -23.84 5.32 24.06
N GLY A 119 -24.02 4.38 25.00
CA GLY A 119 -22.95 3.75 25.75
C GLY A 119 -23.46 2.84 26.85
N VAL A 120 -22.63 1.88 27.25
CA VAL A 120 -22.95 0.93 28.33
C VAL A 120 -21.69 0.58 29.12
N GLU A 121 -21.81 0.54 30.44
CA GLU A 121 -20.79 0.00 31.33
C GLU A 121 -21.00 -1.51 31.51
N LEU A 122 -19.93 -2.28 31.37
CA LEU A 122 -19.91 -3.72 31.54
C LEU A 122 -18.79 -4.11 32.51
N ARG A 123 -18.97 -5.25 33.17
CA ARG A 123 -17.89 -5.88 33.96
C ARG A 123 -17.38 -7.11 33.22
N ALA A 124 -16.10 -7.11 32.91
CA ALA A 124 -15.38 -8.25 32.36
C ALA A 124 -14.30 -8.68 33.37
N GLY A 125 -14.51 -9.81 34.06
CA GLY A 125 -13.53 -10.31 35.04
C GLY A 125 -13.30 -9.42 36.26
N GLY A 126 -14.26 -8.55 36.60
CA GLY A 126 -14.13 -7.57 37.69
C GLY A 126 -13.65 -6.19 37.21
N THR A 127 -13.03 -6.11 36.02
CA THR A 127 -12.61 -4.88 35.36
C THR A 127 -13.83 -4.15 34.77
N VAL A 128 -13.90 -2.84 34.99
CA VAL A 128 -14.91 -1.98 34.37
C VAL A 128 -14.52 -1.70 32.92
N VAL A 129 -15.47 -1.90 32.02
CA VAL A 129 -15.32 -1.69 30.57
C VAL A 129 -16.46 -0.79 30.13
N GLU A 130 -16.13 0.34 29.51
CA GLU A 130 -17.11 1.28 28.96
C GLU A 130 -17.17 1.12 27.45
N LEU A 131 -18.33 0.77 26.92
CA LEU A 131 -18.61 0.83 25.49
C LEU A 131 -19.20 2.20 25.18
N MET A 132 -18.66 2.89 24.18
CA MET A 132 -19.14 4.19 23.75
C MET A 132 -19.51 4.15 22.28
N GLU A 133 -20.70 4.66 21.95
CA GLU A 133 -21.09 4.91 20.58
C GLU A 133 -20.47 6.22 20.08
N LEU A 134 -19.91 6.17 18.87
CA LEU A 134 -19.40 7.30 18.10
C LEU A 134 -19.99 7.20 16.68
N GLY A 135 -20.38 8.31 16.10
CA GLY A 135 -20.85 8.28 14.71
C GLY A 135 -21.57 9.54 14.28
N PRO A 136 -21.47 9.91 13.00
CA PRO A 136 -20.58 9.30 11.99
C PRO A 136 -19.09 9.53 12.30
N ALA A 137 -18.23 8.58 11.93
CA ALA A 137 -16.77 8.71 12.00
C ALA A 137 -16.13 7.94 10.82
N PHE A 138 -15.38 6.85 11.05
CA PHE A 138 -14.88 5.95 10.01
C PHE A 138 -16.01 5.25 9.25
N ALA A 139 -17.06 4.85 9.98
CA ALA A 139 -18.32 4.35 9.45
C ALA A 139 -19.50 5.20 9.97
N ASP A 140 -20.72 4.89 9.55
CA ASP A 140 -21.92 5.60 10.04
C ASP A 140 -22.08 5.38 11.54
N GLY A 141 -21.83 4.15 12.01
CA GLY A 141 -21.79 3.77 13.42
C GLY A 141 -20.46 3.17 13.82
N ASN A 142 -19.96 3.57 14.99
CA ASN A 142 -18.71 3.10 15.53
C ASN A 142 -18.89 2.84 17.04
N THR A 143 -18.29 1.78 17.55
CA THR A 143 -18.21 1.45 18.96
C THR A 143 -16.75 1.42 19.36
N VAL A 144 -16.42 2.13 20.43
CA VAL A 144 -15.08 2.06 21.06
C VAL A 144 -15.20 1.46 22.45
N VAL A 145 -14.12 0.81 22.90
CA VAL A 145 -14.05 0.15 24.20
C VAL A 145 -12.99 0.86 25.04
N TRP A 146 -13.40 1.40 26.18
CA TRP A 146 -12.51 2.06 27.13
C TRP A 146 -12.40 1.23 28.41
N VAL A 147 -11.15 1.02 28.85
CA VAL A 147 -10.84 0.33 30.11
C VAL A 147 -10.15 1.34 31.02
N PRO A 148 -10.91 2.04 31.90
CA PRO A 148 -10.38 3.15 32.69
C PRO A 148 -9.20 2.79 33.59
N GLU A 149 -9.27 1.61 34.22
CA GLU A 149 -8.23 1.14 35.16
C GLU A 149 -6.86 1.00 34.47
N ASP A 150 -6.85 0.51 33.23
CA ASP A 150 -5.65 0.32 32.44
C ASP A 150 -5.28 1.55 31.60
N ARG A 151 -6.21 2.51 31.48
CA ARG A 151 -6.20 3.56 30.46
C ARG A 151 -5.97 3.00 29.05
N THR A 152 -6.60 1.87 28.74
CA THR A 152 -6.53 1.24 27.42
C THR A 152 -7.78 1.55 26.61
N LEU A 153 -7.58 2.05 25.40
CA LEU A 153 -8.64 2.36 24.45
C LEU A 153 -8.54 1.43 23.23
N ILE A 154 -9.62 0.73 22.89
CA ILE A 154 -9.74 -0.06 21.66
C ILE A 154 -10.72 0.66 20.75
N THR A 155 -10.25 1.09 19.59
CA THR A 155 -10.96 2.11 18.78
C THR A 155 -11.71 1.54 17.59
N GLY A 156 -11.46 0.28 17.21
CA GLY A 156 -11.73 -0.15 15.85
C GLY A 156 -11.07 0.82 14.86
N ASP A 157 -11.67 0.98 13.68
CA ASP A 157 -11.10 1.80 12.61
C ASP A 157 -11.29 3.31 12.81
N VAL A 158 -11.79 3.74 13.98
CA VAL A 158 -11.75 5.16 14.38
C VAL A 158 -10.29 5.65 14.49
N VAL A 159 -9.33 4.76 14.74
CA VAL A 159 -7.89 5.06 14.62
C VAL A 159 -7.22 3.95 13.81
N CYS A 160 -6.45 4.33 12.79
CA CYS A 160 -5.60 3.43 11.99
C CYS A 160 -4.17 3.95 12.02
N ALA A 161 -3.31 3.35 12.85
CA ALA A 161 -1.97 3.89 13.10
C ALA A 161 -1.01 3.52 11.96
N GLY A 162 -0.42 4.52 11.28
CA GLY A 162 0.54 4.27 10.20
C GLY A 162 -0.09 3.72 8.91
N THR A 163 -1.39 3.92 8.72
CA THR A 163 -2.13 3.41 7.56
C THR A 163 -3.12 4.45 7.08
N HIS A 164 -3.25 4.61 5.77
CA HIS A 164 -4.33 5.35 5.17
C HIS A 164 -5.60 4.47 5.16
N PRO A 165 -6.66 4.84 5.90
CA PRO A 165 -7.90 4.07 5.93
C PRO A 165 -8.80 4.42 4.74
N ALA A 166 -9.58 3.45 4.27
CA ALA A 166 -10.61 3.64 3.26
C ALA A 166 -11.97 3.87 3.93
N ALA A 167 -12.32 5.12 4.21
CA ALA A 167 -13.62 5.47 4.79
C ALA A 167 -14.70 5.58 3.70
N TRP A 168 -15.40 4.46 3.47
CA TRP A 168 -16.48 4.34 2.48
C TRP A 168 -17.78 5.02 2.92
N SER A 169 -18.09 4.88 4.21
CA SER A 169 -19.20 5.53 4.92
C SER A 169 -18.63 6.46 6.01
N GLY A 170 -19.46 7.24 6.68
CA GLY A 170 -19.01 8.15 7.73
C GLY A 170 -18.80 9.61 7.31
N SER A 171 -18.00 10.35 8.10
CA SER A 171 -17.81 11.79 7.91
C SER A 171 -16.45 12.27 8.43
N LEU A 172 -15.62 12.89 7.57
CA LEU A 172 -14.28 13.33 7.98
C LEU A 172 -14.31 14.38 9.12
N PRO A 173 -15.14 15.45 9.09
CA PRO A 173 -15.22 16.40 10.19
C PRO A 173 -15.66 15.75 11.51
N ALA A 174 -16.66 14.88 11.45
CA ALA A 174 -17.16 14.19 12.63
C ALA A 174 -16.16 13.16 13.17
N TRP A 175 -15.39 12.51 12.28
CA TRP A 175 -14.33 11.60 12.63
C TRP A 175 -13.16 12.30 13.33
N HIS A 176 -12.74 13.46 12.82
CA HIS A 176 -11.78 14.32 13.50
C HIS A 176 -12.27 14.69 14.91
N ALA A 177 -13.52 15.13 15.05
CA ALA A 177 -14.13 15.45 16.34
C ALA A 177 -14.25 14.23 17.28
N ALA A 178 -14.46 13.03 16.73
CA ALA A 178 -14.43 11.79 17.51
C ALA A 178 -13.02 11.53 18.07
N CYS A 179 -11.96 11.73 17.26
CA CYS A 179 -10.59 11.59 17.72
C CYS A 179 -10.23 12.61 18.82
N GLU A 180 -10.70 13.85 18.72
CA GLU A 180 -10.60 14.86 19.79
C GLU A 180 -11.23 14.39 21.12
N ARG A 181 -12.46 13.88 21.05
CA ARG A 181 -13.16 13.35 22.22
C ARG A 181 -12.41 12.19 22.86
N LEU A 182 -11.83 11.29 22.06
CA LEU A 182 -11.02 10.17 22.54
C LEU A 182 -9.68 10.62 23.11
N ALA A 183 -9.07 11.65 22.53
CA ALA A 183 -7.84 12.23 23.03
C ALA A 183 -8.01 12.79 24.45
N ALA A 184 -9.18 13.36 24.77
CA ALA A 184 -9.48 13.86 26.11
C ALA A 184 -9.43 12.78 27.22
N LEU A 185 -9.62 11.50 26.88
CA LEU A 185 -9.47 10.39 27.82
C LEU A 185 -8.00 10.15 28.22
N ARG A 186 -7.05 10.65 27.43
CA ARG A 186 -5.60 10.45 27.59
C ARG A 186 -5.27 8.96 27.73
N PRO A 187 -5.58 8.11 26.73
CA PRO A 187 -5.23 6.69 26.78
C PRO A 187 -3.72 6.49 26.94
N ALA A 188 -3.32 5.59 27.84
CA ALA A 188 -1.92 5.15 27.92
C ALA A 188 -1.61 4.18 26.77
N VAL A 189 -2.58 3.33 26.41
CA VAL A 189 -2.49 2.36 25.32
C VAL A 189 -3.69 2.55 24.39
N VAL A 190 -3.43 2.53 23.08
CA VAL A 190 -4.44 2.53 22.04
C VAL A 190 -4.25 1.26 21.20
N VAL A 191 -5.30 0.45 21.10
CA VAL A 191 -5.40 -0.68 20.18
C VAL A 191 -6.19 -0.19 18.96
N PRO A 192 -5.52 0.24 17.88
CA PRO A 192 -6.17 0.76 16.69
C PRO A 192 -6.84 -0.38 15.91
N GLY A 193 -7.69 -0.05 14.95
CA GLY A 193 -8.33 -1.02 14.07
C GLY A 193 -7.38 -1.63 13.05
N HIS A 194 -6.35 -0.87 12.66
CA HIS A 194 -5.21 -1.29 11.83
C HIS A 194 -3.90 -0.66 12.31
N GLY A 195 -2.79 -1.33 11.99
CA GLY A 195 -1.45 -0.89 12.35
C GLY A 195 -1.03 -1.30 13.77
N PRO A 196 0.19 -0.90 14.20
CA PRO A 196 0.73 -1.31 15.48
C PRO A 196 -0.03 -0.71 16.67
N VAL A 197 -0.10 -1.45 17.77
CA VAL A 197 -0.55 -0.92 19.06
C VAL A 197 0.30 0.30 19.43
N THR A 198 -0.36 1.38 19.82
CA THR A 198 0.27 2.69 20.07
C THR A 198 -0.17 3.24 21.43
N GLY A 199 0.10 4.53 21.68
CA GLY A 199 -0.37 5.27 22.84
C GLY A 199 -1.06 6.56 22.44
N HIS A 200 -1.23 7.48 23.39
CA HIS A 200 -1.87 8.77 23.15
C HIS A 200 -1.28 9.53 21.96
N ALA A 201 0.04 9.47 21.78
CA ALA A 201 0.73 10.15 20.67
C ALA A 201 0.30 9.64 19.29
N GLY A 202 0.07 8.33 19.11
CA GLY A 202 -0.41 7.80 17.84
C GLY A 202 -1.86 8.18 17.53
N LEU A 203 -2.70 8.32 18.57
CA LEU A 203 -4.05 8.89 18.41
C LEU A 203 -3.98 10.37 17.99
N ILE A 204 -3.07 11.14 18.58
CA ILE A 204 -2.85 12.55 18.17
C ILE A 204 -2.36 12.63 16.73
N ASP A 205 -1.37 11.83 16.35
CA ASP A 205 -0.84 11.82 14.97
C ASP A 205 -1.93 11.49 13.94
N PHE A 206 -2.81 10.53 14.24
CA PHE A 206 -3.95 10.20 13.38
C PHE A 206 -5.02 11.30 13.35
N ARG A 207 -5.28 11.98 14.47
CA ARG A 207 -6.17 13.15 14.53
C ARG A 207 -5.64 14.30 13.68
N ASP A 208 -4.35 14.61 13.81
CA ASP A 208 -3.68 15.66 13.05
C ASP A 208 -3.66 15.34 11.54
N TYR A 209 -3.50 14.05 11.18
CA TYR A 209 -3.66 13.57 9.80
C TYR A 209 -5.07 13.86 9.24
N LEU A 210 -6.14 13.60 10.01
CA LEU A 210 -7.50 13.91 9.57
C LEU A 210 -7.73 15.43 9.42
N GLU A 211 -7.16 16.25 10.32
CA GLU A 211 -7.22 17.71 10.23
C GLU A 211 -6.54 18.23 8.95
N HIS A 212 -5.38 17.67 8.63
CA HIS A 212 -4.65 17.96 7.40
C HIS A 212 -5.45 17.60 6.16
N LEU A 213 -6.03 16.39 6.13
CA LEU A 213 -6.89 15.98 5.03
C LEU A 213 -8.10 16.89 4.87
N LEU A 214 -8.78 17.29 5.95
CA LEU A 214 -9.88 18.24 5.89
C LEU A 214 -9.45 19.54 5.20
N THR A 215 -8.32 20.09 5.62
CA THR A 215 -7.78 21.33 5.06
C THR A 215 -7.45 21.19 3.57
N GLU A 216 -6.69 20.17 3.21
CA GLU A 216 -6.17 20.00 1.86
C GLU A 216 -7.27 19.58 0.87
N VAL A 217 -8.20 18.71 1.28
CA VAL A 217 -9.29 18.23 0.44
C VAL A 217 -10.30 19.33 0.17
N ASP A 218 -10.69 20.10 1.19
CA ASP A 218 -11.64 21.21 1.04
C ASP A 218 -11.07 22.29 0.11
N ALA A 219 -9.78 22.61 0.23
CA ALA A 219 -9.10 23.57 -0.65
C ALA A 219 -9.10 23.10 -2.11
N ARG A 220 -8.88 21.80 -2.36
CA ARG A 220 -8.90 21.19 -3.69
C ARG A 220 -10.29 21.20 -4.31
N PHE A 221 -11.30 20.87 -3.51
CA PHE A 221 -12.68 20.95 -3.94
C PHE A 221 -13.08 22.38 -4.29
N ALA A 222 -12.73 23.37 -3.46
CA ALA A 222 -13.08 24.78 -3.68
C ALA A 222 -12.51 25.36 -4.98
N ARG A 223 -11.38 24.85 -5.48
CA ARG A 223 -10.80 25.23 -6.79
C ARG A 223 -11.32 24.41 -7.97
N GLY A 224 -12.27 23.49 -7.74
CA GLY A 224 -12.86 22.64 -8.78
C GLY A 224 -11.94 21.52 -9.28
N MET A 225 -10.95 21.10 -8.49
CA MET A 225 -10.05 20.01 -8.86
C MET A 225 -10.81 18.67 -8.84
N PRO A 226 -10.72 17.84 -9.89
CA PRO A 226 -11.29 16.48 -9.89
C PRO A 226 -10.77 15.63 -8.74
N VAL A 227 -11.60 14.71 -8.23
CA VAL A 227 -11.27 13.86 -7.06
C VAL A 227 -10.02 13.02 -7.30
N GLU A 228 -9.82 12.54 -8.53
CA GLU A 228 -8.70 11.69 -8.91
C GLU A 228 -7.37 12.44 -8.85
N GLU A 229 -7.41 13.72 -9.25
CA GLU A 229 -6.27 14.62 -9.19
C GLU A 229 -6.03 15.09 -7.76
N ALA A 230 -7.09 15.37 -7.01
CA ALA A 230 -6.99 15.80 -5.62
C ALA A 230 -6.33 14.73 -4.74
N ALA A 231 -6.72 13.47 -4.89
CA ALA A 231 -6.17 12.37 -4.09
C ALA A 231 -4.65 12.15 -4.29
N VAL A 232 -4.10 12.54 -5.45
CA VAL A 232 -2.65 12.43 -5.72
C VAL A 232 -1.88 13.73 -5.45
N ASP A 233 -2.57 14.88 -5.40
CA ASP A 233 -1.97 16.20 -5.22
C ASP A 233 -1.79 16.60 -3.73
N ILE A 234 -2.41 15.88 -2.79
CA ILE A 234 -2.34 16.21 -1.35
C ILE A 234 -0.90 16.01 -0.82
N PRO A 235 -0.25 17.05 -0.27
CA PRO A 235 1.09 16.94 0.32
C PRO A 235 0.99 16.25 1.68
N LEU A 236 1.26 14.94 1.74
CA LEU A 236 1.12 14.16 2.97
C LEU A 236 2.25 14.35 3.99
N GLY A 237 3.37 14.99 3.61
CA GLY A 237 4.52 15.13 4.50
C GLY A 237 4.98 13.76 5.03
N GLY A 238 5.16 13.64 6.36
CA GLY A 238 5.57 12.38 6.99
C GLY A 238 4.57 11.22 6.87
N TRP A 239 3.31 11.51 6.54
CA TRP A 239 2.28 10.49 6.32
C TRP A 239 2.38 9.82 4.94
N SER A 240 3.27 10.26 4.04
CA SER A 240 3.48 9.62 2.73
C SER A 240 3.98 8.17 2.83
N GLU A 241 4.63 7.83 3.94
CA GLU A 241 5.19 6.50 4.20
C GLU A 241 4.17 5.54 4.83
N TRP A 242 2.95 5.99 5.10
CA TRP A 242 1.91 5.15 5.68
C TRP A 242 1.45 4.08 4.69
N ALA A 243 1.08 2.93 5.23
CA ALA A 243 0.60 1.81 4.44
C ALA A 243 -0.72 2.16 3.71
N HIS A 244 -0.95 1.47 2.60
CA HIS A 244 -2.16 1.59 1.77
C HIS A 244 -2.47 2.99 1.22
N PRO A 245 -1.50 3.72 0.61
CA PRO A 245 -1.74 5.05 0.06
C PRO A 245 -2.89 5.10 -0.95
N GLU A 246 -3.26 3.97 -1.55
CA GLU A 246 -4.41 3.86 -2.43
C GLU A 246 -5.74 4.22 -1.77
N ASN A 247 -5.86 3.95 -0.46
CA ASN A 247 -7.08 4.18 0.29
C ASN A 247 -7.39 5.68 0.48
N LEU A 248 -6.39 6.55 0.30
CA LEU A 248 -6.59 7.99 0.36
C LEU A 248 -7.66 8.44 -0.64
N ALA A 249 -7.69 7.83 -1.82
CA ALA A 249 -8.71 8.07 -2.85
C ALA A 249 -10.14 7.94 -2.33
N VAL A 250 -10.40 6.88 -1.56
CA VAL A 250 -11.73 6.61 -0.97
C VAL A 250 -12.11 7.73 -0.03
N THR A 251 -11.19 8.07 0.88
CA THR A 251 -11.43 9.09 1.91
C THR A 251 -11.62 10.49 1.30
N VAL A 252 -10.85 10.83 0.26
CA VAL A 252 -11.01 12.08 -0.50
C VAL A 252 -12.35 12.10 -1.24
N ALA A 253 -12.74 11.01 -1.91
CA ALA A 253 -14.02 10.89 -2.60
C ALA A 253 -15.22 11.01 -1.64
N THR A 254 -15.13 10.41 -0.45
CA THR A 254 -16.14 10.56 0.60
C THR A 254 -16.28 12.02 1.02
N ARG A 255 -15.19 12.74 1.24
CA ARG A 255 -15.26 14.17 1.58
C ARG A 255 -15.80 15.02 0.43
N TYR A 256 -15.44 14.73 -0.81
CA TYR A 256 -16.00 15.41 -1.99
C TYR A 256 -17.52 15.27 -2.05
N ARG A 257 -18.07 14.07 -1.75
CA ARG A 257 -19.52 13.86 -1.65
C ARG A 257 -20.13 14.70 -0.53
N GLU A 258 -19.50 14.78 0.65
CA GLU A 258 -19.97 15.64 1.74
C GLU A 258 -20.03 17.12 1.35
N LEU A 259 -19.09 17.57 0.51
CA LEU A 259 -19.03 18.95 0.00
C LEU A 259 -20.02 19.20 -1.17
N GLY A 260 -20.74 18.19 -1.62
CA GLY A 260 -21.79 18.30 -2.64
C GLY A 260 -21.38 17.87 -4.05
N ALA A 261 -20.26 17.17 -4.23
CA ALA A 261 -19.94 16.54 -5.51
C ALA A 261 -21.05 15.55 -5.91
N THR A 262 -21.55 15.66 -7.14
CA THR A 262 -22.46 14.66 -7.71
C THR A 262 -21.65 13.45 -8.17
N MET A 263 -21.39 12.54 -7.23
CA MET A 263 -20.70 11.28 -7.45
C MET A 263 -21.48 10.13 -6.80
N SER A 264 -21.66 9.04 -7.54
CA SER A 264 -22.19 7.78 -7.03
C SER A 264 -21.14 7.02 -6.19
N GLU A 265 -21.61 6.10 -5.34
CA GLU A 265 -20.74 5.20 -4.57
C GLU A 265 -19.92 4.31 -5.51
N SER A 266 -20.49 3.86 -6.64
CA SER A 266 -19.79 3.11 -7.69
C SER A 266 -18.70 3.91 -8.41
N GLU A 267 -18.90 5.23 -8.60
CA GLU A 267 -17.84 6.09 -9.14
C GLU A 267 -16.72 6.28 -8.11
N SER A 268 -17.04 6.37 -6.82
CA SER A 268 -16.04 6.44 -5.74
C SER A 268 -15.23 5.14 -5.64
N GLU A 269 -15.89 3.98 -5.75
CA GLU A 269 -15.25 2.67 -5.82
C GLU A 269 -14.38 2.53 -7.08
N THR A 270 -14.84 3.04 -8.21
CA THR A 270 -14.07 3.03 -9.47
C THR A 270 -12.85 3.93 -9.32
N VAL A 271 -12.98 5.15 -8.80
CA VAL A 271 -11.87 6.07 -8.53
C VAL A 271 -10.87 5.46 -7.55
N ALA A 272 -11.35 4.83 -6.48
CA ALA A 272 -10.50 4.14 -5.51
C ALA A 272 -9.80 2.92 -6.11
N ALA A 273 -10.48 2.11 -6.91
CA ALA A 273 -9.88 1.01 -7.64
C ALA A 273 -8.90 1.50 -8.71
N GLU A 274 -9.20 2.62 -9.37
CA GLU A 274 -8.36 3.28 -10.37
C GLU A 274 -7.15 3.95 -9.75
N ILE A 275 -7.22 4.46 -8.51
CA ILE A 275 -6.07 5.00 -7.74
C ILE A 275 -5.29 3.87 -7.06
N ALA A 276 -5.94 2.80 -6.61
CA ALA A 276 -5.27 1.57 -6.17
C ALA A 276 -4.50 0.90 -7.31
N ALA A 277 -5.06 0.96 -8.52
CA ALA A 277 -4.33 0.66 -9.75
C ALA A 277 -3.36 1.79 -10.14
N GLY A 278 -3.70 3.03 -9.79
CA GLY A 278 -3.17 4.33 -10.26
C GLY A 278 -2.01 4.93 -9.46
N LEU A 279 -1.67 4.37 -8.30
CA LEU A 279 -0.31 4.44 -7.75
C LEU A 279 0.72 3.86 -8.73
N ARG A 280 0.27 3.13 -9.76
CA ARG A 280 0.96 3.06 -11.06
C ARG A 280 0.33 4.12 -11.98
N PRO A 281 1.03 5.21 -12.33
CA PRO A 281 0.45 6.28 -13.12
C PRO A 281 -0.22 5.74 -14.40
N ARG A 282 -1.47 6.16 -14.69
CA ARG A 282 -2.23 5.71 -15.86
C ARG A 282 -1.38 5.92 -17.12
N PRO A 283 -1.18 4.88 -17.97
CA PRO A 283 -0.31 5.00 -19.12
C PRO A 283 -0.81 6.08 -20.06
N ARG A 284 0.06 7.03 -20.42
CA ARG A 284 -0.23 8.01 -21.49
C ARG A 284 -0.27 7.32 -22.86
N ILE A 285 0.48 6.24 -23.00
CA ILE A 285 0.38 5.30 -24.13
C ILE A 285 0.19 3.90 -23.53
N ALA A 286 -1.00 3.33 -23.69
CA ALA A 286 -1.28 1.99 -23.18
C ALA A 286 -0.44 0.92 -23.90
N PRO A 287 0.06 -0.11 -23.20
CA PRO A 287 0.62 -1.30 -23.82
C PRO A 287 -0.30 -1.87 -24.92
N LEU A 288 0.25 -2.34 -26.05
CA LEU A 288 -0.55 -2.98 -27.13
C LEU A 288 -1.00 -4.38 -26.70
N PRO A 289 -2.31 -4.61 -26.45
CA PRO A 289 -2.80 -5.90 -25.98
C PRO A 289 -2.70 -6.95 -27.10
N PRO A 290 -2.59 -8.26 -26.77
CA PRO A 290 -2.43 -9.33 -27.77
C PRO A 290 -3.48 -9.31 -28.90
N GLY A 291 -4.74 -9.00 -28.57
CA GLY A 291 -5.84 -8.96 -29.55
C GLY A 291 -5.77 -7.82 -30.58
N GLU A 292 -4.99 -6.77 -30.31
CA GLU A 292 -4.82 -5.61 -31.20
C GLU A 292 -3.54 -5.69 -32.05
N ARG A 293 -2.72 -6.73 -31.87
CA ARG A 293 -1.47 -6.89 -32.62
C ARG A 293 -1.78 -7.41 -34.01
N ASP A 294 -1.49 -6.63 -35.05
CA ASP A 294 -1.51 -7.07 -36.44
C ASP A 294 -0.27 -7.92 -36.81
N ALA A 295 -0.18 -8.36 -38.07
CA ALA A 295 0.95 -9.18 -38.52
C ALA A 295 2.30 -8.46 -38.40
N ARG A 296 2.33 -7.15 -38.68
CA ARG A 296 3.54 -6.33 -38.65
C ARG A 296 4.07 -6.16 -37.22
N THR A 297 3.20 -5.80 -36.29
CA THR A 297 3.55 -5.62 -34.87
C THR A 297 3.97 -6.94 -34.22
N ARG A 298 3.34 -8.07 -34.56
CA ARG A 298 3.81 -9.40 -34.12
C ARG A 298 5.21 -9.72 -34.64
N MET A 299 5.48 -9.43 -35.91
CA MET A 299 6.80 -9.65 -36.52
C MET A 299 7.87 -8.76 -35.87
N ALA A 300 7.58 -7.47 -35.69
CA ALA A 300 8.48 -6.51 -35.04
C ALA A 300 8.82 -6.93 -33.59
N LEU A 301 7.82 -7.40 -32.81
CA LEU A 301 8.04 -7.91 -31.46
C LEU A 301 8.86 -9.22 -31.41
N GLY A 302 9.19 -9.82 -32.56
CA GLY A 302 9.86 -11.11 -32.61
C GLY A 302 8.96 -12.26 -32.16
N VAL A 303 7.63 -12.10 -32.23
CA VAL A 303 6.64 -13.15 -31.94
C VAL A 303 6.41 -14.03 -33.19
N ALA A 304 7.40 -14.10 -34.08
CA ALA A 304 7.46 -15.07 -35.16
C ALA A 304 8.28 -16.27 -34.69
N ASP A 305 7.79 -17.48 -34.94
CA ASP A 305 8.37 -18.76 -34.51
C ASP A 305 9.90 -18.84 -34.74
N GLY A 306 10.68 -19.00 -33.67
CA GLY A 306 12.15 -19.14 -33.76
C GLY A 306 12.84 -19.40 -32.41
N ASP A 307 13.75 -20.39 -32.40
CA ASP A 307 14.39 -20.99 -31.22
C ASP A 307 15.63 -20.22 -30.72
N SER A 308 15.53 -19.57 -29.56
CA SER A 308 16.69 -19.22 -28.73
C SER A 308 16.29 -19.08 -27.25
N ALA A 309 17.13 -19.61 -26.35
CA ALA A 309 16.84 -19.77 -24.92
C ALA A 309 16.74 -18.44 -24.13
N ILE A 310 17.35 -17.35 -24.60
CA ILE A 310 17.15 -16.00 -24.01
C ILE A 310 15.73 -15.49 -24.31
N PHE A 311 15.11 -15.95 -25.39
CA PHE A 311 13.75 -15.57 -25.77
C PHE A 311 12.67 -16.37 -25.07
N GLU A 312 12.97 -17.52 -24.46
CA GLU A 312 11.96 -18.39 -23.86
C GLU A 312 11.32 -17.79 -22.60
N PHE A 313 12.10 -17.08 -21.78
CA PHE A 313 11.60 -16.39 -20.58
C PHE A 313 10.75 -15.15 -20.92
N HIS A 314 11.14 -14.37 -21.94
CA HIS A 314 10.41 -13.18 -22.40
C HIS A 314 9.23 -13.49 -23.32
N ARG A 315 9.22 -14.64 -24.01
CA ARG A 315 8.10 -15.09 -24.85
C ARG A 315 6.87 -15.47 -24.02
N ALA A 316 7.06 -15.91 -22.78
CA ALA A 316 5.97 -16.10 -21.82
C ALA A 316 5.46 -14.78 -21.21
N ASN A 317 6.29 -13.73 -21.18
CA ASN A 317 6.04 -12.47 -20.46
C ASN A 317 6.67 -11.25 -21.16
N LEU A 318 6.11 -10.83 -22.31
CA LEU A 318 6.62 -9.70 -23.08
C LEU A 318 6.48 -8.38 -22.30
N PRO A 319 7.59 -7.63 -22.03
CA PRO A 319 7.51 -6.41 -21.24
C PRO A 319 6.70 -5.29 -21.90
N ASN A 320 6.01 -4.52 -21.07
CA ASN A 320 5.14 -3.40 -21.43
C ASN A 320 5.87 -2.28 -22.17
N ILE A 321 7.16 -2.07 -21.94
CA ILE A 321 7.94 -1.11 -22.75
C ILE A 321 7.94 -1.51 -24.24
N HIS A 322 8.07 -2.80 -24.55
CA HIS A 322 8.08 -3.28 -25.92
C HIS A 322 6.70 -3.18 -26.57
N THR A 323 5.65 -3.57 -25.86
CA THR A 323 4.27 -3.48 -26.36
C THR A 323 3.77 -2.05 -26.44
N THR A 324 4.33 -1.12 -25.69
CA THR A 324 4.06 0.32 -25.82
C THR A 324 4.76 0.88 -27.05
N LEU A 325 6.06 0.65 -27.20
CA LEU A 325 6.87 1.19 -28.30
C LEU A 325 6.47 0.61 -29.68
N VAL A 326 6.05 -0.66 -29.76
CA VAL A 326 5.66 -1.30 -31.03
C VAL A 326 4.41 -0.67 -31.66
N ARG A 327 3.67 0.17 -30.93
CA ARG A 327 2.63 1.02 -31.54
C ARG A 327 3.20 1.93 -32.63
N HIS A 328 4.52 2.14 -32.65
CA HIS A 328 5.28 2.71 -33.76
C HIS A 328 6.31 1.69 -34.29
N PRO A 329 5.90 0.72 -35.13
CA PRO A 329 6.74 -0.42 -35.50
C PRO A 329 8.06 -0.03 -36.19
N ASP A 330 8.05 1.00 -37.05
CA ASP A 330 9.27 1.49 -37.71
C ASP A 330 10.32 2.02 -36.72
N LEU A 331 9.88 2.70 -35.66
CA LEU A 331 10.76 3.24 -34.64
C LEU A 331 11.24 2.14 -33.69
N TYR A 332 10.37 1.18 -33.40
CA TYR A 332 10.71 0.00 -32.61
C TYR A 332 11.86 -0.79 -33.24
N GLU A 333 11.76 -1.10 -34.53
CA GLU A 333 12.77 -1.88 -35.27
C GLU A 333 14.14 -1.18 -35.34
N GLN A 334 14.17 0.15 -35.28
CA GLN A 334 15.41 0.94 -35.27
C GLN A 334 15.99 1.12 -33.87
N THR A 335 15.15 1.18 -32.84
CA THR A 335 15.58 1.54 -31.47
C THR A 335 16.02 0.32 -30.65
N VAL A 336 15.29 -0.80 -30.76
CA VAL A 336 15.54 -1.99 -29.93
C VAL A 336 16.90 -2.66 -30.17
N PRO A 337 17.47 -2.69 -31.39
CA PRO A 337 18.81 -3.25 -31.60
C PRO A 337 19.92 -2.57 -30.78
N ILE A 338 19.82 -1.24 -30.56
CA ILE A 338 20.80 -0.50 -29.75
C ILE A 338 20.71 -0.95 -28.29
N ALA A 339 19.50 -0.96 -27.73
CA ALA A 339 19.25 -1.45 -26.37
C ALA A 339 19.76 -2.89 -26.16
N ARG A 340 19.48 -3.78 -27.13
CA ARG A 340 19.97 -5.17 -27.11
C ARG A 340 21.50 -5.24 -27.17
N GLY A 341 22.12 -4.40 -27.99
CA GLY A 341 23.57 -4.35 -28.16
C GLY A 341 24.30 -4.04 -26.86
N VAL A 342 23.82 -3.07 -26.08
CA VAL A 342 24.45 -2.69 -24.80
C VAL A 342 24.13 -3.66 -23.65
N VAL A 343 22.96 -4.32 -23.68
CA VAL A 343 22.60 -5.35 -22.68
C VAL A 343 23.39 -6.64 -22.89
N SER A 344 23.68 -7.01 -24.14
CA SER A 344 24.49 -8.19 -24.50
C SER A 344 25.95 -7.86 -24.80
N GLY A 345 26.42 -6.68 -24.40
CA GLY A 345 27.75 -6.17 -24.73
C GLY A 345 28.88 -6.74 -23.86
N VAL A 346 30.06 -6.11 -23.94
CA VAL A 346 31.32 -6.57 -23.32
C VAL A 346 31.55 -6.05 -21.90
N LEU A 347 30.64 -5.23 -21.36
CA LEU A 347 30.70 -4.82 -19.95
C LEU A 347 30.48 -6.03 -19.02
N PRO A 348 31.20 -6.10 -17.89
CA PRO A 348 30.89 -7.07 -16.85
C PRO A 348 29.43 -6.92 -16.37
N PRO A 349 28.70 -8.02 -16.11
CA PRO A 349 27.27 -7.95 -15.76
C PRO A 349 26.98 -7.07 -14.54
N ARG A 350 27.87 -7.09 -13.54
CA ARG A 350 27.73 -6.29 -12.33
C ARG A 350 27.84 -4.79 -12.60
N ASP A 351 28.86 -4.35 -13.35
CA ASP A 351 29.02 -2.94 -13.74
C ASP A 351 27.85 -2.43 -14.59
N ARG A 352 27.32 -3.29 -15.46
CA ARG A 352 26.14 -3.00 -16.27
C ARG A 352 24.92 -2.70 -15.37
N GLU A 353 24.61 -3.57 -14.41
CA GLU A 353 23.45 -3.38 -13.54
C GLU A 353 23.62 -2.19 -12.57
N LEU A 354 24.85 -1.93 -12.07
CA LEU A 354 25.14 -0.70 -11.31
C LEU A 354 24.82 0.56 -12.13
N THR A 355 25.26 0.57 -13.39
CA THR A 355 25.00 1.68 -14.33
C THR A 355 23.51 1.90 -14.54
N ILE A 356 22.76 0.81 -14.76
CA ILE A 356 21.33 0.86 -15.06
C ILE A 356 20.49 1.30 -13.86
N LEU A 357 20.74 0.70 -12.69
CA LEU A 357 20.02 1.02 -11.46
C LEU A 357 20.33 2.44 -10.99
N ARG A 358 21.59 2.89 -11.05
CA ARG A 358 21.93 4.28 -10.73
C ARG A 358 21.29 5.25 -11.72
N SER A 359 21.23 4.92 -13.02
CA SER A 359 20.51 5.74 -14.01
C SER A 359 19.02 5.80 -13.70
N ALA A 360 18.40 4.68 -13.30
CA ALA A 360 17.00 4.63 -12.92
C ALA A 360 16.70 5.53 -11.71
N TRP A 361 17.57 5.49 -10.71
CA TRP A 361 17.54 6.37 -9.55
C TRP A 361 17.64 7.83 -9.97
N ARG A 362 18.67 8.21 -10.76
CA ARG A 362 18.88 9.61 -11.18
C ARG A 362 17.70 10.18 -11.98
N CYS A 363 17.00 9.33 -12.72
CA CYS A 363 15.84 9.70 -13.51
C CYS A 363 14.49 9.50 -12.81
N GLY A 364 14.45 8.93 -11.59
CA GLY A 364 13.20 8.57 -10.91
C GLY A 364 12.37 7.51 -11.66
N ALA A 365 13.00 6.65 -12.45
CA ALA A 365 12.33 5.68 -13.34
C ALA A 365 11.95 4.37 -12.63
N VAL A 366 10.76 4.33 -12.03
CA VAL A 366 10.23 3.20 -11.24
C VAL A 366 10.23 1.89 -12.03
N TYR A 367 9.84 1.94 -13.31
CA TYR A 367 9.80 0.75 -14.15
C TYR A 367 11.17 0.14 -14.36
N GLN A 368 12.15 0.98 -14.73
CA GLN A 368 13.52 0.54 -14.96
C GLN A 368 14.12 -0.07 -13.70
N TRP A 369 13.96 0.59 -12.54
CA TRP A 369 14.44 0.08 -11.26
C TRP A 369 13.82 -1.26 -10.90
N SER A 370 12.50 -1.40 -11.03
CA SER A 370 11.78 -2.61 -10.64
C SER A 370 12.23 -3.84 -11.44
N HIS A 371 12.42 -3.70 -12.75
CA HIS A 371 12.94 -4.79 -13.59
C HIS A 371 14.40 -5.11 -13.27
N HIS A 372 15.25 -4.09 -13.24
CA HIS A 372 16.68 -4.29 -13.09
C HIS A 372 17.11 -4.67 -11.69
N ARG A 373 16.30 -4.42 -10.66
CA ARG A 373 16.53 -4.98 -9.32
C ARG A 373 16.57 -6.50 -9.34
N HIS A 374 15.65 -7.14 -10.08
CA HIS A 374 15.63 -8.61 -10.20
C HIS A 374 16.86 -9.14 -10.94
N VAL A 375 17.28 -8.44 -12.01
CA VAL A 375 18.47 -8.79 -12.79
C VAL A 375 19.74 -8.60 -11.96
N ALA A 376 19.86 -7.48 -11.23
CA ALA A 376 20.97 -7.16 -10.34
C ALA A 376 21.20 -8.24 -9.28
N LEU A 377 20.12 -8.71 -8.63
CA LEU A 377 20.19 -9.84 -7.69
C LEU A 377 20.69 -11.11 -8.39
N GLY A 378 20.21 -11.38 -9.61
CA GLY A 378 20.63 -12.54 -10.40
C GLY A 378 22.10 -12.53 -10.80
N VAL A 379 22.72 -11.36 -10.96
CA VAL A 379 24.16 -11.21 -11.27
C VAL A 379 25.04 -11.02 -10.04
N GLY A 380 24.46 -11.11 -8.83
CA GLY A 380 25.20 -11.16 -7.57
C GLY A 380 25.33 -9.83 -6.82
N LEU A 381 24.54 -8.80 -7.14
CA LEU A 381 24.36 -7.68 -6.20
C LEU A 381 23.50 -8.14 -5.02
N THR A 382 23.78 -7.60 -3.84
CA THR A 382 22.96 -7.81 -2.64
C THR A 382 21.86 -6.75 -2.53
N GLU A 383 20.81 -7.04 -1.77
CA GLU A 383 19.76 -6.07 -1.48
C GLU A 383 20.32 -4.78 -0.84
N ALA A 384 21.29 -4.92 0.08
CA ALA A 384 21.94 -3.78 0.71
C ALA A 384 22.74 -2.92 -0.29
N GLU A 385 23.41 -3.54 -1.26
CA GLU A 385 24.11 -2.80 -2.33
C GLU A 385 23.11 -2.08 -3.24
N ILE A 386 22.00 -2.73 -3.61
CA ILE A 386 20.95 -2.10 -4.42
C ILE A 386 20.37 -0.90 -3.67
N ASP A 387 20.08 -1.03 -2.38
CA ASP A 387 19.57 0.07 -1.57
C ASP A 387 20.58 1.24 -1.50
N LEU A 388 21.88 0.96 -1.37
CA LEU A 388 22.94 1.98 -1.36
C LEU A 388 23.03 2.79 -2.67
N LEU A 389 22.53 2.28 -3.80
CA LEU A 389 22.48 3.04 -5.06
C LEU A 389 21.54 4.25 -5.01
N SER A 390 20.75 4.40 -3.94
CA SER A 390 19.94 5.60 -3.68
C SER A 390 20.64 6.67 -2.84
N HIS A 391 21.83 6.39 -2.33
CA HIS A 391 22.55 7.28 -1.42
C HIS A 391 23.75 7.94 -2.10
N ASP A 392 24.43 8.85 -1.39
CA ASP A 392 25.71 9.38 -1.83
C ASP A 392 26.74 8.24 -1.99
N ILE A 393 27.58 8.33 -3.02
CA ILE A 393 28.52 7.25 -3.40
C ILE A 393 29.45 6.91 -2.22
N ASP A 394 29.82 7.89 -1.39
CA ASP A 394 30.69 7.73 -0.22
C ASP A 394 30.09 6.88 0.92
N LYS A 395 28.78 6.61 0.89
CA LYS A 395 28.10 5.74 1.86
C LYS A 395 28.29 4.26 1.57
N GLY A 396 28.64 3.90 0.33
CA GLY A 396 28.89 2.52 -0.05
C GLY A 396 30.36 2.14 0.01
N ALA A 397 30.63 0.89 0.38
CA ALA A 397 31.96 0.30 0.31
C ALA A 397 32.24 -0.22 -1.12
N TRP A 398 32.19 0.66 -2.11
CA TRP A 398 32.36 0.33 -3.52
C TRP A 398 33.83 0.05 -3.87
N ALA A 399 34.08 -0.88 -4.79
CA ALA A 399 35.39 -0.98 -5.40
C ALA A 399 35.71 0.32 -6.17
N PRO A 400 36.99 0.71 -6.32
CA PRO A 400 37.34 1.97 -6.99
C PRO A 400 36.75 2.14 -8.40
N HIS A 401 36.69 1.05 -9.18
CA HIS A 401 36.07 1.09 -10.52
C HIS A 401 34.55 1.23 -10.47
N GLU A 402 33.86 0.61 -9.50
CA GLU A 402 32.41 0.73 -9.31
C GLU A 402 32.05 2.17 -8.90
N ALA A 403 32.82 2.78 -7.98
CA ALA A 403 32.63 4.19 -7.61
C ALA A 403 32.80 5.13 -8.81
N ALA A 404 33.75 4.84 -9.71
CA ALA A 404 33.93 5.59 -10.95
C ALA A 404 32.76 5.39 -11.93
N VAL A 405 32.19 4.18 -12.03
CA VAL A 405 30.97 3.91 -12.80
C VAL A 405 29.78 4.71 -12.26
N LEU A 406 29.58 4.73 -10.94
CA LEU A 406 28.50 5.50 -10.31
C LEU A 406 28.69 7.01 -10.51
N SER A 407 29.93 7.50 -10.43
CA SER A 407 30.27 8.92 -10.66
C SER A 407 30.00 9.31 -12.11
N LEU A 408 30.35 8.46 -13.08
CA LEU A 408 30.02 8.66 -14.49
C LEU A 408 28.52 8.82 -14.72
N VAL A 409 27.72 7.94 -14.11
CA VAL A 409 26.26 8.02 -14.21
C VAL A 409 25.76 9.35 -13.65
N ASP A 410 26.23 9.74 -12.47
CA ASP A 410 25.81 10.98 -11.82
C ASP A 410 26.18 12.23 -12.64
N GLU A 411 27.41 12.30 -13.15
CA GLU A 411 27.94 13.40 -13.96
C GLU A 411 27.20 13.53 -15.30
N LEU A 412 27.04 12.44 -16.04
CA LEU A 412 26.34 12.45 -17.33
C LEU A 412 24.86 12.83 -17.18
N ASN A 413 24.19 12.32 -16.14
CA ASN A 413 22.79 12.68 -15.88
C ASN A 413 22.63 14.13 -15.39
N ALA A 414 23.64 14.70 -14.73
CA ALA A 414 23.58 16.06 -14.19
C ALA A 414 24.03 17.14 -15.19
N THR A 415 25.05 16.85 -15.99
CA THR A 415 25.78 17.87 -16.76
C THR A 415 25.99 17.51 -18.23
N ALA A 416 25.63 16.29 -18.63
CA ALA A 416 25.94 15.73 -19.96
C ALA A 416 27.44 15.75 -20.33
N ALA A 417 28.32 15.85 -19.33
CA ALA A 417 29.77 15.83 -19.47
C ALA A 417 30.39 14.93 -18.41
N VAL A 418 31.66 14.56 -18.62
CA VAL A 418 32.45 13.74 -17.69
C VAL A 418 33.69 14.51 -17.30
N THR A 419 34.05 14.49 -16.02
CA THR A 419 35.27 15.11 -15.52
C THR A 419 36.52 14.30 -15.90
N GLU A 420 37.67 14.96 -16.00
CA GLU A 420 38.95 14.28 -16.27
C GLU A 420 39.30 13.26 -15.17
N GLU A 421 38.90 13.52 -13.93
CA GLU A 421 39.10 12.60 -12.80
C GLU A 421 38.32 11.30 -12.96
N THR A 422 37.00 11.41 -13.19
CA THR A 422 36.13 10.25 -13.44
C THR A 422 36.59 9.48 -14.68
N TRP A 423 36.95 10.18 -15.76
CA TRP A 423 37.44 9.54 -16.98
C TRP A 423 38.76 8.78 -16.76
N ALA A 424 39.74 9.37 -16.07
CA ALA A 424 41.01 8.73 -15.76
C ALA A 424 40.83 7.48 -14.88
N ALA A 425 39.94 7.55 -13.88
CA ALA A 425 39.62 6.42 -13.01
C ALA A 425 39.01 5.24 -13.79
N LEU A 426 38.07 5.52 -14.72
CA LEU A 426 37.49 4.49 -15.58
C LEU A 426 38.53 3.90 -16.55
N ALA A 427 39.35 4.74 -17.19
CA ALA A 427 40.34 4.31 -18.16
C ALA A 427 41.47 3.46 -17.57
N ALA A 428 41.68 3.51 -16.25
CA ALA A 428 42.59 2.62 -15.54
C ALA A 428 42.08 1.16 -15.45
N HIS A 429 40.77 0.93 -15.62
CA HIS A 429 40.12 -0.36 -15.40
C HIS A 429 39.40 -0.93 -16.62
N PHE A 430 38.89 -0.07 -17.49
CA PHE A 430 38.12 -0.47 -18.67
C PHE A 430 38.90 -0.28 -19.96
N THR A 431 38.72 -1.22 -20.90
CA THR A 431 39.23 -1.06 -22.27
C THR A 431 38.50 0.06 -23.01
N THR A 432 39.08 0.60 -24.08
CA THR A 432 38.40 1.59 -24.94
C THR A 432 37.02 1.11 -25.41
N GLN A 433 36.88 -0.19 -25.73
CA GLN A 433 35.60 -0.76 -26.16
C GLN A 433 34.56 -0.70 -25.03
N GLN A 434 34.95 -1.04 -23.80
CA GLN A 434 34.08 -0.98 -22.62
C GLN A 434 33.73 0.46 -22.24
N LEU A 435 34.66 1.41 -22.35
CA LEU A 435 34.39 2.84 -22.09
C LEU A 435 33.34 3.39 -23.06
N ILE A 436 33.44 3.07 -24.35
CA ILE A 436 32.44 3.44 -25.35
C ILE A 436 31.07 2.83 -24.99
N GLU A 437 31.05 1.55 -24.64
CA GLU A 437 29.81 0.87 -24.23
C GLU A 437 29.20 1.49 -22.96
N LEU A 438 30.01 1.85 -21.97
CA LEU A 438 29.56 2.40 -20.70
C LEU A 438 28.86 3.75 -20.87
N VAL A 439 29.46 4.68 -21.63
CA VAL A 439 28.84 5.97 -21.95
C VAL A 439 27.55 5.76 -22.77
N THR A 440 27.58 4.82 -23.72
CA THR A 440 26.40 4.47 -24.53
C THR A 440 25.28 3.90 -23.66
N LEU A 441 25.62 3.06 -22.67
CA LEU A 441 24.67 2.44 -21.75
C LEU A 441 23.98 3.49 -20.86
N VAL A 442 24.73 4.46 -20.31
CA VAL A 442 24.14 5.58 -19.54
C VAL A 442 23.15 6.36 -20.41
N GLY A 443 23.55 6.74 -21.62
CA GLY A 443 22.67 7.46 -22.55
C GLY A 443 21.41 6.67 -22.94
N GLU A 444 21.57 5.37 -23.20
CA GLU A 444 20.45 4.49 -23.55
C GLU A 444 19.45 4.37 -22.39
N TYR A 445 19.91 4.18 -21.17
CA TYR A 445 19.04 4.04 -20.01
C TYR A 445 18.49 5.38 -19.48
N HIS A 446 19.14 6.49 -19.78
CA HIS A 446 18.54 7.82 -19.63
C HIS A 446 17.39 8.03 -20.63
N LYS A 447 17.59 7.69 -21.90
CA LYS A 447 16.54 7.74 -22.93
C LYS A 447 15.37 6.81 -22.60
N VAL A 448 15.65 5.57 -22.15
CA VAL A 448 14.62 4.63 -21.71
C VAL A 448 13.86 5.18 -20.51
N SER A 449 14.54 5.79 -19.54
CA SER A 449 13.89 6.47 -18.42
C SER A 449 12.94 7.59 -18.88
N PHE A 450 13.34 8.41 -19.85
CA PHE A 450 12.43 9.40 -20.46
C PHE A 450 11.19 8.76 -21.05
N GLN A 451 11.35 7.71 -21.84
CA GLN A 451 10.24 7.00 -22.47
C GLN A 451 9.29 6.41 -21.42
N LEU A 452 9.83 5.70 -20.43
CA LEU A 452 9.05 5.07 -19.36
C LEU A 452 8.25 6.09 -18.55
N ASN A 453 8.91 7.17 -18.12
CA ASN A 453 8.30 8.22 -17.31
C ASN A 453 7.31 9.05 -18.12
N ALA A 454 7.64 9.41 -19.36
CA ALA A 454 6.77 10.20 -20.23
C ALA A 454 5.54 9.40 -20.64
N TRP A 455 5.67 8.13 -21.00
CA TRP A 455 4.54 7.29 -21.40
C TRP A 455 3.80 6.66 -20.22
N ARG A 456 4.34 6.79 -19.00
CA ARG A 456 3.79 6.17 -17.78
C ARG A 456 3.61 4.67 -17.97
N VAL A 457 4.64 4.00 -18.49
CA VAL A 457 4.57 2.57 -18.80
C VAL A 457 4.37 1.78 -17.50
N PRO A 458 3.33 0.95 -17.39
CA PRO A 458 3.04 0.26 -16.15
C PRO A 458 4.00 -0.91 -15.94
N VAL A 459 4.53 -1.04 -14.72
CA VAL A 459 5.28 -2.23 -14.31
C VAL A 459 4.34 -3.44 -14.29
N GLU A 460 4.81 -4.58 -14.75
CA GLU A 460 4.07 -5.81 -14.92
C GLU A 460 3.80 -6.47 -13.57
N ALA A 461 2.69 -7.18 -13.46
CA ALA A 461 2.33 -7.89 -12.24
C ALA A 461 3.35 -8.98 -11.86
N TRP A 462 3.97 -9.62 -12.86
CA TRP A 462 4.93 -10.72 -12.65
C TRP A 462 6.30 -10.25 -12.13
N VAL A 463 6.60 -8.95 -12.18
CA VAL A 463 7.80 -8.37 -11.53
C VAL A 463 7.67 -8.43 -10.00
N GLY A 464 6.44 -8.56 -9.49
CA GLY A 464 6.15 -8.60 -8.06
C GLY A 464 5.96 -7.21 -7.44
N PRO A 465 5.96 -7.12 -6.10
CA PRO A 465 5.82 -5.86 -5.38
C PRO A 465 6.92 -4.87 -5.75
N ILE A 466 6.55 -3.62 -6.04
CA ILE A 466 7.51 -2.54 -6.30
C ILE A 466 8.22 -2.22 -4.97
N ARG A 467 9.55 -2.31 -4.97
CA ARG A 467 10.40 -1.96 -3.82
C ARG A 467 11.30 -0.79 -4.21
N LEU A 468 10.94 0.39 -3.74
CA LEU A 468 11.73 1.60 -3.94
C LEU A 468 12.53 1.90 -2.67
N PRO A 469 13.78 2.35 -2.79
CA PRO A 469 14.55 2.85 -1.66
C PRO A 469 13.94 4.15 -1.11
N SER A 470 14.18 4.42 0.16
CA SER A 470 13.76 5.67 0.82
C SER A 470 14.32 6.89 0.10
N GLY A 471 13.50 7.94 -0.06
CA GLY A 471 13.90 9.19 -0.71
C GLY A 471 13.85 9.16 -2.25
N TRP A 472 13.10 8.23 -2.83
CA TRP A 472 12.89 8.14 -4.28
C TRP A 472 12.61 9.51 -4.91
N PRO A 473 13.39 9.97 -5.92
CA PRO A 473 13.35 11.36 -6.38
C PRO A 473 12.06 11.75 -7.10
N GLY A 474 11.13 10.81 -7.29
CA GLY A 474 9.86 11.02 -7.97
C GLY A 474 10.03 11.44 -9.43
N LEU A 475 8.92 11.81 -10.08
CA LEU A 475 8.97 12.58 -11.32
C LEU A 475 9.35 14.02 -10.93
N ARG A 476 10.58 14.44 -11.25
CA ARG A 476 10.97 15.85 -11.08
C ARG A 476 10.10 16.70 -12.03
N PRO A 477 9.42 17.75 -11.53
CA PRO A 477 8.57 18.60 -12.36
C PRO A 477 9.33 19.34 -13.45
#